data_AF-A0A2C5Z076-F1
#
_entry.id   AF-A0A2C5Z076-F1
#
_cell.length_a   1.000
_cell.length_b   1.000
_cell.length_c   1.000
_cell.angle_alpha   90.00
_cell.angle_beta   90.00
_cell.angle_gamma   90.00
#
_symmetry.space_group_name_H-M   'P 1'
#
loop_
_entity.id
_entity.type
_entity.pdbx_description
1 polymer ?
#
loop_
_entity_poly.entity_id
_entity_poly.type
_entity_poly.pdbx_seq_one_letter_code
_entity_poly.pdbx_strand_id
1 'polypeptide(L)'
;MSSPDPAAAPSSAPPAPRRSSSSTPAASVDPVLRNALRYTVSAREYALLHRHVLSRARAVRRNVPGPASVERALAPKQGQGIGHDYNAKAVRHALRVFATAWLGLRGKRAASKTPAARLSLSLSAVLLIYRLLYRFLLRLRAQLLHSQAEPFRKRNPRVAAALTSTYAPAVGASLAGLALGGCPAQQLRVSIALWALFRALEFGWNACEADGLVWGSKNGKKRERPWWFGSWLLQPFSFGQLLHACVFDRDCFPESYGSFIFKQSPVYLHQRPQDWPAHRLWPNAPQIVTSLAEMARLNWPAYISPTLFPQKESLPPSLHTVAPLTSRAHPLLSSLSCATLHPSDPSCLRTYLTFWLDSFPPMARFFLALCSVLTLLSRARALHDRPLATVQRIVARALGMSTFATGAISTAWASICLFQSWLPRHVLATRRFFLGGFLAGLWAWVERRHGRSVFLYSARASVDSLWKVGVKRRWWRAMRGGDVWVFALALMLTGVVG
;
A
#
# COMPACT_ATOMS: atom_id res chain seq x y z
N MET A 1 4.90 -50.85 -105.68
CA MET A 1 6.05 -50.61 -104.78
C MET A 1 5.48 -50.25 -103.43
N SER A 2 5.70 -51.10 -102.42
CA SER A 2 5.75 -50.80 -100.98
C SER A 2 5.83 -52.12 -100.21
N SER A 3 6.98 -52.35 -99.57
CA SER A 3 7.24 -53.39 -98.56
C SER A 3 7.66 -52.67 -97.24
N PRO A 4 7.93 -53.34 -96.11
CA PRO A 4 7.04 -53.40 -94.94
C PRO A 4 7.64 -52.84 -93.61
N ASP A 5 6.76 -52.72 -92.60
CA ASP A 5 6.85 -52.79 -91.10
C ASP A 5 8.22 -52.95 -90.38
N PRO A 6 8.43 -52.48 -89.11
CA PRO A 6 7.71 -53.02 -87.93
C PRO A 6 7.57 -52.22 -86.59
N ALA A 7 6.60 -52.68 -85.78
CA ALA A 7 6.52 -52.85 -84.29
C ALA A 7 6.84 -51.71 -83.29
N ALA A 8 5.87 -51.41 -82.39
CA ALA A 8 6.07 -50.69 -81.12
C ALA A 8 5.16 -51.23 -79.98
N ALA A 9 5.66 -51.06 -78.74
CA ALA A 9 5.42 -51.75 -77.47
C ALA A 9 4.06 -51.54 -76.74
N PRO A 10 3.73 -52.38 -75.72
CA PRO A 10 2.53 -52.23 -74.88
C PRO A 10 2.72 -51.27 -73.68
N SER A 11 1.63 -50.61 -73.32
CA SER A 11 1.47 -49.56 -72.30
C SER A 11 1.46 -50.06 -70.85
N SER A 12 2.10 -49.30 -69.96
CA SER A 12 2.22 -49.52 -68.52
C SER A 12 1.03 -48.98 -67.71
N ALA A 13 0.54 -49.77 -66.75
CA ALA A 13 -0.41 -49.37 -65.72
C ALA A 13 0.30 -48.86 -64.44
N PRO A 14 -0.26 -47.88 -63.71
CA PRO A 14 0.36 -47.32 -62.51
C PRO A 14 0.11 -48.18 -61.24
N PRO A 15 1.03 -48.20 -60.26
CA PRO A 15 0.92 -49.05 -59.07
C PRO A 15 0.06 -48.44 -57.95
N ALA A 16 -0.54 -49.34 -57.17
CA ALA A 16 -1.43 -49.09 -56.03
C ALA A 16 -0.77 -48.34 -54.84
N PRO A 17 -1.56 -47.65 -53.99
CA PRO A 17 -1.04 -46.84 -52.90
C PRO A 17 -0.46 -47.68 -51.76
N ARG A 18 0.73 -47.29 -51.30
CA ARG A 18 1.43 -47.84 -50.14
C ARG A 18 0.63 -47.62 -48.85
N ARG A 19 0.45 -48.70 -48.09
CA ARG A 19 -0.05 -48.72 -46.71
C ARG A 19 0.79 -47.80 -45.83
N SER A 20 0.17 -46.77 -45.27
CA SER A 20 0.76 -45.96 -44.20
C SER A 20 0.87 -46.81 -42.93
N SER A 21 2.08 -46.83 -42.38
CA SER A 21 2.41 -47.48 -41.13
C SER A 21 1.62 -46.88 -39.97
N SER A 22 1.17 -47.78 -39.10
CA SER A 22 0.50 -47.55 -37.84
C SER A 22 1.22 -46.50 -36.98
N SER A 23 0.52 -45.40 -36.69
CA SER A 23 0.90 -44.49 -35.61
C SER A 23 0.74 -45.22 -34.27
N THR A 24 1.85 -45.45 -33.59
CA THR A 24 1.89 -45.89 -32.19
C THR A 24 1.07 -44.93 -31.33
N PRO A 25 0.18 -45.40 -30.42
CA PRO A 25 -0.57 -44.49 -29.56
C PRO A 25 0.43 -43.83 -28.60
N ALA A 26 0.59 -42.51 -28.73
CA ALA A 26 1.34 -41.72 -27.77
C ALA A 26 0.81 -42.00 -26.37
N ALA A 27 1.69 -42.39 -25.43
CA ALA A 27 1.38 -42.66 -24.04
C ALA A 27 0.42 -41.59 -23.49
N SER A 28 -0.85 -41.98 -23.35
CA SER A 28 -1.90 -41.10 -22.86
C SER A 28 -1.61 -40.82 -21.39
N VAL A 29 -1.23 -39.58 -21.09
CA VAL A 29 -1.13 -39.11 -19.70
C VAL A 29 -2.47 -39.39 -19.02
N ASP A 30 -2.42 -40.07 -17.87
CA ASP A 30 -3.59 -40.39 -17.05
C ASP A 30 -4.52 -39.15 -16.93
N PRO A 31 -5.84 -39.27 -17.20
CA PRO A 31 -6.78 -38.16 -17.12
C PRO A 31 -6.78 -37.45 -15.76
N VAL A 32 -6.52 -38.16 -14.66
CA VAL A 32 -6.45 -37.55 -13.31
C VAL A 32 -5.20 -36.69 -13.20
N LEU A 33 -4.04 -37.22 -13.60
CA LEU A 33 -2.77 -36.49 -13.65
C LEU A 33 -2.84 -35.28 -14.60
N ARG A 34 -3.47 -35.43 -15.76
CA ARG A 34 -3.69 -34.35 -16.72
C ARG A 34 -4.51 -33.22 -16.12
N ASN A 35 -5.61 -33.53 -15.42
CA ASN A 35 -6.42 -32.53 -14.75
C ASN A 35 -5.67 -31.87 -13.58
N ALA A 36 -4.96 -32.66 -12.77
CA ALA A 36 -4.13 -32.14 -11.69
C ALA A 36 -3.08 -31.14 -12.21
N LEU A 37 -2.33 -31.51 -13.25
CA LEU A 37 -1.33 -30.64 -13.88
C LEU A 37 -1.97 -29.38 -14.47
N ARG A 38 -3.14 -29.50 -15.11
CA ARG A 38 -3.87 -28.37 -15.71
C ARG A 38 -4.24 -27.30 -14.69
N TYR A 39 -4.67 -27.70 -13.50
CA TYR A 39 -5.12 -26.77 -12.45
C TYR A 39 -4.01 -26.31 -11.50
N THR A 40 -2.84 -26.95 -11.49
CA THR A 40 -1.74 -26.62 -10.55
C THR A 40 -0.56 -25.92 -11.21
N VAL A 41 -0.14 -26.32 -12.42
CA VAL A 41 1.11 -25.87 -13.04
C VAL A 41 0.88 -25.47 -14.52
N SER A 42 1.67 -24.53 -15.05
CA SER A 42 1.68 -24.24 -16.49
C SER A 42 2.71 -25.08 -17.24
N ALA A 43 2.52 -25.32 -18.54
CA ALA A 43 3.45 -26.10 -19.36
C ALA A 43 4.90 -25.58 -19.27
N ARG A 44 5.08 -24.25 -19.27
CA ARG A 44 6.39 -23.59 -19.11
C ARG A 44 6.99 -23.82 -17.72
N GLU A 45 6.20 -23.72 -16.66
CA GLU A 45 6.66 -23.97 -15.29
C GLU A 45 7.00 -25.43 -15.07
N TYR A 46 6.21 -26.34 -15.64
CA TYR A 46 6.48 -27.77 -15.60
C TYR A 46 7.80 -28.10 -16.31
N ALA A 47 8.06 -27.51 -17.48
CA ALA A 47 9.34 -27.67 -18.17
C ALA A 47 10.53 -27.19 -17.32
N LEU A 48 10.38 -26.07 -16.59
CA LEU A 48 11.40 -25.56 -15.68
C LEU A 48 11.60 -26.45 -14.45
N LEU A 49 10.52 -26.89 -13.80
CA LEU A 49 10.53 -27.85 -12.69
C LEU A 49 11.16 -29.18 -13.10
N HIS A 50 10.81 -29.66 -14.29
CA HIS A 50 11.39 -30.86 -14.85
C HIS A 50 12.89 -30.69 -15.08
N ARG A 51 13.32 -29.57 -15.64
CA ARG A 51 14.75 -29.28 -15.90
C ARG A 51 15.57 -29.18 -14.61
N HIS A 52 15.06 -28.55 -13.55
CA HIS A 52 15.86 -28.20 -12.37
C HIS A 52 15.69 -29.16 -11.18
N VAL A 53 14.54 -29.80 -11.03
CA VAL A 53 14.19 -30.59 -9.84
C VAL A 53 13.90 -32.05 -10.21
N LEU A 54 12.95 -32.29 -11.12
CA LEU A 54 12.48 -33.66 -11.40
C LEU A 54 13.50 -34.48 -12.22
N SER A 55 14.32 -33.83 -13.06
CA SER A 55 15.41 -34.49 -13.80
C SER A 55 16.55 -34.97 -12.89
N ARG A 56 16.75 -34.31 -11.75
CA ARG A 56 17.84 -34.58 -10.79
C ARG A 56 17.45 -35.64 -9.75
N ALA A 57 16.16 -35.80 -9.47
CA ALA A 57 15.66 -36.82 -8.56
C ALA A 57 15.54 -38.19 -9.25
N ARG A 58 16.49 -39.10 -8.99
CA ARG A 58 16.55 -40.45 -9.59
C ARG A 58 15.26 -41.27 -9.40
N ALA A 59 14.59 -41.13 -8.26
CA ALA A 59 13.34 -41.84 -7.94
C ALA A 59 12.11 -41.33 -8.73
N VAL A 60 12.12 -40.06 -9.12
CA VAL A 60 10.96 -39.39 -9.73
C VAL A 60 11.06 -39.40 -11.27
N ARG A 61 12.27 -39.49 -11.81
CA ARG A 61 12.55 -39.48 -13.26
C ARG A 61 11.87 -40.62 -14.04
N ARG A 62 11.60 -41.78 -13.41
CA ARG A 62 10.98 -42.94 -14.08
C ARG A 62 9.46 -42.82 -14.25
N ASN A 63 8.78 -42.04 -13.41
CA ASN A 63 7.31 -42.01 -13.34
C ASN A 63 6.70 -40.67 -13.79
N VAL A 64 7.51 -39.73 -14.25
CA VAL A 64 7.08 -38.37 -14.58
C VAL A 64 7.01 -38.17 -16.10
N PRO A 65 5.89 -37.69 -16.65
CA PRO A 65 5.74 -37.50 -18.08
C PRO A 65 6.69 -36.42 -18.61
N GLY A 66 7.26 -36.65 -19.81
CA GLY A 66 8.17 -35.70 -20.44
C GLY A 66 7.51 -34.34 -20.73
N PRO A 67 8.28 -33.24 -20.74
CA PRO A 67 7.73 -31.88 -20.91
C PRO A 67 6.94 -31.69 -22.21
N ALA A 68 7.38 -32.32 -23.32
CA ALA A 68 6.67 -32.28 -24.59
C ALA A 68 5.33 -33.05 -24.56
N SER A 69 5.25 -34.12 -23.77
CA SER A 69 3.99 -34.87 -23.56
C SER A 69 2.99 -34.03 -22.76
N VAL A 70 3.47 -33.36 -21.70
CA VAL A 70 2.64 -32.46 -20.89
C VAL A 70 2.20 -31.23 -21.68
N GLU A 71 3.05 -30.65 -22.51
CA GLU A 71 2.68 -29.54 -23.39
C GLU A 71 1.57 -29.92 -24.37
N ARG A 72 1.67 -31.09 -25.03
CA ARG A 72 0.61 -31.62 -25.89
C ARG A 72 -0.67 -31.97 -25.10
N ALA A 73 -0.53 -32.49 -23.88
CA ALA A 73 -1.67 -32.82 -23.03
C ALA A 73 -2.40 -31.56 -22.50
N LEU A 74 -1.68 -30.46 -22.30
CA LEU A 74 -2.22 -29.17 -21.87
C LEU A 74 -2.65 -28.28 -23.03
N ALA A 75 -2.29 -28.63 -24.28
CA ALA A 75 -2.75 -27.92 -25.46
C ALA A 75 -4.28 -27.95 -25.56
N PRO A 76 -4.91 -26.84 -25.97
CA PRO A 76 -6.36 -26.79 -26.18
C PRO A 76 -6.74 -27.83 -27.25
N LYS A 77 -7.66 -28.75 -26.91
CA LYS A 77 -8.23 -29.67 -27.91
C LYS A 77 -8.99 -28.84 -28.95
N GLN A 78 -8.76 -29.11 -30.24
CA GLN A 78 -9.58 -28.57 -31.33
C GLN A 78 -11.06 -28.82 -31.01
N GLY A 79 -11.86 -27.74 -30.97
CA GLY A 79 -13.29 -27.77 -30.65
C GLY A 79 -13.67 -27.58 -29.17
N GLN A 80 -12.75 -27.73 -28.21
CA GLN A 80 -13.02 -27.50 -26.79
C GLN A 80 -12.62 -26.06 -26.42
N GLY A 81 -13.58 -25.15 -26.52
CA GLY A 81 -13.35 -23.70 -26.58
C GLY A 81 -12.49 -23.08 -25.46
N ILE A 82 -12.06 -21.85 -25.74
CA ILE A 82 -11.33 -20.86 -24.90
C ILE A 82 -11.90 -20.74 -23.46
N GLY A 83 -13.11 -21.26 -23.24
CA GLY A 83 -13.77 -21.55 -21.97
C GLY A 83 -12.92 -22.19 -20.88
N HIS A 84 -12.49 -23.43 -21.06
CA HIS A 84 -11.96 -24.24 -19.95
C HIS A 84 -10.55 -23.83 -19.50
N ASP A 85 -9.74 -23.25 -20.38
CA ASP A 85 -8.38 -22.85 -20.02
C ASP A 85 -8.34 -21.63 -19.09
N TYR A 86 -9.32 -20.73 -19.19
CA TYR A 86 -9.43 -19.60 -18.26
C TYR A 86 -9.74 -20.03 -16.82
N ASN A 87 -10.63 -21.02 -16.62
CA ASN A 87 -10.95 -21.50 -15.27
C ASN A 87 -9.72 -22.17 -14.63
N ALA A 88 -9.00 -22.99 -15.41
CA ALA A 88 -7.73 -23.56 -14.98
C ALA A 88 -6.67 -22.49 -14.68
N LYS A 89 -6.60 -21.43 -15.49
CA LYS A 89 -5.74 -20.27 -15.24
C LYS A 89 -6.13 -19.55 -13.94
N ALA A 90 -7.42 -19.31 -13.70
CA ALA A 90 -7.91 -18.66 -12.48
C ALA A 90 -7.53 -19.44 -11.21
N VAL A 91 -7.72 -20.77 -11.21
CA VAL A 91 -7.31 -21.65 -10.10
C VAL A 91 -5.80 -21.61 -9.89
N ARG A 92 -4.99 -21.69 -10.96
CA ARG A 92 -3.52 -21.57 -10.85
C ARG A 92 -3.08 -20.24 -10.22
N HIS A 93 -3.69 -19.13 -10.64
CA HIS A 93 -3.37 -17.83 -10.05
C HIS A 93 -3.77 -17.73 -8.58
N ALA A 94 -4.93 -18.29 -8.20
CA ALA A 94 -5.38 -18.36 -6.81
C ALA A 94 -4.40 -19.20 -5.96
N LEU A 95 -3.97 -20.37 -6.44
CA LEU A 95 -2.95 -21.21 -5.79
C LEU A 95 -1.62 -20.47 -5.61
N ARG A 96 -1.17 -19.72 -6.62
CA ARG A 96 0.05 -18.90 -6.51
C ARG A 96 -0.08 -17.78 -5.48
N VAL A 97 -1.24 -17.13 -5.40
CA VAL A 97 -1.49 -16.10 -4.38
C VAL A 97 -1.52 -16.72 -3.00
N PHE A 98 -2.14 -17.89 -2.84
CA PHE A 98 -2.12 -18.64 -1.58
C PHE A 98 -0.68 -18.94 -1.16
N ALA A 99 0.12 -19.56 -2.05
CA ALA A 99 1.49 -19.95 -1.74
C ALA A 99 2.40 -18.74 -1.43
N THR A 100 2.31 -17.68 -2.22
CA THR A 100 3.14 -16.47 -2.02
C THR A 100 2.75 -15.71 -0.76
N ALA A 101 1.45 -15.52 -0.49
CA ALA A 101 0.97 -14.90 0.74
C ALA A 101 1.35 -15.73 1.97
N TRP A 102 1.19 -17.06 1.90
CA TRP A 102 1.51 -17.97 2.99
C TRP A 102 2.99 -17.92 3.36
N LEU A 103 3.87 -18.06 2.36
CA LEU A 103 5.32 -18.02 2.55
C LEU A 103 5.79 -16.64 3.03
N GLY A 104 5.24 -15.56 2.47
CA GLY A 104 5.57 -14.19 2.85
C GLY A 104 5.19 -13.87 4.30
N LEU A 105 4.04 -14.36 4.76
CA LEU A 105 3.57 -14.18 6.14
C LEU A 105 4.36 -15.04 7.14
N ARG A 106 4.77 -16.26 6.74
CA ARG A 106 5.68 -17.10 7.54
C ARG A 106 7.08 -16.49 7.69
N GLY A 107 7.59 -15.83 6.66
CA GLY A 107 8.96 -15.28 6.67
C GLY A 107 9.13 -13.98 7.47
N LYS A 108 8.06 -13.22 7.72
CA LYS A 108 8.15 -11.89 8.37
C LYS A 108 7.74 -11.86 9.84
N ARG A 109 7.06 -12.88 10.38
CA ARG A 109 6.72 -12.99 11.80
C ARG A 109 6.54 -14.46 12.20
N ALA A 110 6.79 -14.76 13.47
CA ALA A 110 6.25 -15.91 14.20
C ALA A 110 4.72 -15.85 14.32
N ALA A 111 4.02 -15.51 13.22
CA ALA A 111 2.56 -15.58 13.16
C ALA A 111 2.18 -17.05 13.29
N SER A 112 1.26 -17.35 14.21
CA SER A 112 0.74 -18.70 14.37
C SER A 112 0.28 -19.25 13.02
N LYS A 113 0.48 -20.55 12.80
CA LYS A 113 0.25 -21.20 11.51
C LYS A 113 -1.18 -20.99 10.99
N THR A 114 -2.14 -20.77 11.89
CA THR A 114 -3.59 -20.68 11.62
C THR A 114 -4.09 -19.32 11.07
N PRO A 115 -3.74 -18.14 11.59
CA PRO A 115 -4.16 -16.86 11.01
C PRO A 115 -3.49 -16.56 9.66
N ALA A 116 -2.21 -16.90 9.48
CA ALA A 116 -1.53 -16.75 8.20
C ALA A 116 -2.19 -17.61 7.10
N ALA A 117 -2.67 -18.81 7.48
CA ALA A 117 -3.46 -19.68 6.64
C ALA A 117 -4.74 -19.06 6.15
N ARG A 118 -5.54 -18.59 7.11
CA ARG A 118 -6.87 -18.04 6.85
C ARG A 118 -6.75 -16.80 5.97
N LEU A 119 -5.76 -15.94 6.22
CA LEU A 119 -5.51 -14.77 5.38
C LEU A 119 -5.12 -15.15 3.95
N SER A 120 -4.16 -16.04 3.78
CA SER A 120 -3.72 -16.48 2.45
C SER A 120 -4.83 -17.18 1.68
N LEU A 121 -5.64 -17.99 2.37
CA LEU A 121 -6.81 -18.66 1.81
C LEU A 121 -7.89 -17.65 1.41
N SER A 122 -8.16 -16.64 2.25
CA SER A 122 -9.14 -15.60 1.93
C SER A 122 -8.74 -14.79 0.69
N LEU A 123 -7.46 -14.38 0.58
CA LEU A 123 -6.98 -13.61 -0.58
C LEU A 123 -7.04 -14.44 -1.86
N SER A 124 -6.69 -15.72 -1.78
CA SER A 124 -6.84 -16.68 -2.87
C SER A 124 -8.32 -16.86 -3.27
N ALA A 125 -9.22 -17.02 -2.30
CA ALA A 125 -10.65 -17.14 -2.52
C ALA A 125 -11.24 -15.88 -3.16
N VAL A 126 -10.88 -14.69 -2.67
CA VAL A 126 -11.28 -13.39 -3.27
C VAL A 126 -10.90 -13.38 -4.75
N LEU A 127 -9.66 -13.69 -5.11
CA LEU A 127 -9.21 -13.66 -6.51
C LEU A 127 -9.91 -14.71 -7.37
N LEU A 128 -10.10 -15.92 -6.85
CA LEU A 128 -10.77 -16.99 -7.58
C LEU A 128 -12.24 -16.62 -7.86
N ILE A 129 -12.97 -16.25 -6.80
CA ILE A 129 -14.39 -15.88 -6.88
C ILE A 129 -14.55 -14.65 -7.77
N TYR A 130 -13.72 -13.62 -7.61
CA TYR A 130 -13.78 -12.41 -8.43
C TYR A 130 -13.66 -12.75 -9.92
N ARG A 131 -12.67 -13.56 -10.30
CA ARG A 131 -12.44 -13.92 -11.72
C ARG A 131 -13.55 -14.78 -12.29
N LEU A 132 -14.07 -15.72 -11.51
CA LEU A 132 -15.17 -16.58 -11.96
C LEU A 132 -16.47 -15.76 -12.11
N LEU A 133 -16.78 -14.93 -11.13
CA LEU A 133 -18.00 -14.12 -11.10
C LEU A 133 -17.97 -13.02 -12.17
N TYR A 134 -16.84 -12.32 -12.33
CA TYR A 134 -16.65 -11.32 -13.38
C TYR A 134 -16.89 -11.92 -14.77
N ARG A 135 -16.30 -13.10 -15.03
CA ARG A 135 -16.48 -13.79 -16.30
C ARG A 135 -17.91 -14.28 -16.49
N PHE A 136 -18.51 -14.85 -15.45
CA PHE A 136 -19.89 -15.32 -15.50
C PHE A 136 -20.83 -14.18 -15.87
N LEU A 137 -20.70 -13.03 -15.20
CA LEU A 137 -21.52 -11.84 -15.46
C LEU A 137 -21.26 -11.23 -16.83
N LEU A 138 -20.01 -11.22 -17.31
CA LEU A 138 -19.70 -10.79 -18.68
C LEU A 138 -20.38 -11.69 -19.73
N ARG A 139 -20.37 -13.01 -19.52
CA ARG A 139 -21.04 -13.97 -20.42
C ARG A 139 -22.55 -13.84 -20.36
N LEU A 140 -23.09 -13.70 -19.15
CA LEU A 140 -24.51 -13.48 -18.93
C LEU A 140 -24.97 -12.21 -19.65
N ARG A 141 -24.22 -11.11 -19.52
CA ARG A 141 -24.46 -9.86 -20.25
C ARG A 141 -24.47 -10.07 -21.76
N ALA A 142 -23.47 -10.77 -22.31
CA ALA A 142 -23.39 -11.04 -23.74
C ALA A 142 -24.59 -11.86 -24.25
N GLN A 143 -25.03 -12.88 -23.48
CA GLN A 143 -26.21 -13.68 -23.81
C GLN A 143 -27.50 -12.87 -23.72
N LEU A 144 -27.64 -12.03 -22.70
CA LEU A 144 -28.81 -11.16 -22.51
C LEU A 144 -28.90 -10.04 -23.55
N LEU A 145 -27.80 -9.65 -24.18
CA LEU A 145 -27.80 -8.69 -25.29
C LEU A 145 -28.18 -9.33 -26.63
N HIS A 146 -28.11 -10.66 -26.75
CA HIS A 146 -28.49 -11.36 -27.98
C HIS A 146 -29.99 -11.14 -28.29
N SER A 147 -30.34 -11.16 -29.57
CA SER A 147 -31.73 -11.10 -30.06
C SER A 147 -32.65 -12.14 -29.42
N GLN A 148 -32.17 -13.36 -29.19
CA GLN A 148 -32.95 -14.45 -28.59
C GLN A 148 -33.41 -14.18 -27.14
N ALA A 149 -32.76 -13.27 -26.43
CA ALA A 149 -33.10 -12.92 -25.05
C ALA A 149 -34.09 -11.74 -24.93
N GLU A 150 -34.59 -11.20 -26.04
CA GLU A 150 -35.58 -10.12 -26.06
C GLU A 150 -36.85 -10.38 -25.21
N PRO A 151 -37.50 -11.57 -25.25
CA PRO A 151 -38.69 -11.82 -24.43
C PRO A 151 -38.41 -11.72 -22.93
N PHE A 152 -37.20 -12.10 -22.48
CA PHE A 152 -36.79 -11.93 -21.08
C PHE A 152 -36.64 -10.45 -20.71
N ARG A 153 -36.07 -9.63 -21.61
CA ARG A 153 -35.90 -8.18 -21.38
C ARG A 153 -37.24 -7.46 -21.27
N LYS A 154 -38.20 -7.82 -22.12
CA LYS A 154 -39.57 -7.27 -22.10
C LYS A 154 -40.33 -7.68 -20.83
N ARG A 155 -40.16 -8.92 -20.37
CA ARG A 155 -40.81 -9.42 -19.14
C ARG A 155 -40.25 -8.81 -17.85
N ASN A 156 -38.94 -8.54 -17.79
CA ASN A 156 -38.26 -8.03 -16.58
C ASN A 156 -37.38 -6.82 -16.88
N PRO A 157 -37.95 -5.62 -17.13
CA PRO A 157 -37.19 -4.47 -17.63
C PRO A 157 -36.13 -3.98 -16.64
N ARG A 158 -36.42 -3.95 -15.34
CA ARG A 158 -35.49 -3.48 -14.29
C ARG A 158 -34.29 -4.42 -14.13
N VAL A 159 -34.53 -5.73 -14.08
CA VAL A 159 -33.48 -6.74 -13.91
C VAL A 159 -32.61 -6.82 -15.17
N ALA A 160 -33.23 -6.75 -16.35
CA ALA A 160 -32.50 -6.71 -17.60
C ALA A 160 -31.61 -5.47 -17.69
N ALA A 161 -32.11 -4.28 -17.33
CA ALA A 161 -31.32 -3.06 -17.29
C ALA A 161 -30.11 -3.17 -16.33
N ALA A 162 -30.33 -3.72 -15.13
CA ALA A 162 -29.26 -3.92 -14.16
C ALA A 162 -28.18 -4.89 -14.67
N LEU A 163 -28.56 -6.03 -15.26
CA LEU A 163 -27.61 -7.06 -15.74
C LEU A 163 -26.92 -6.71 -17.07
N THR A 164 -27.53 -5.85 -17.89
CA THR A 164 -26.95 -5.41 -19.18
C THR A 164 -26.07 -4.16 -19.05
N SER A 165 -26.11 -3.48 -17.91
CA SER A 165 -25.23 -2.34 -17.61
C SER A 165 -23.75 -2.69 -17.77
N THR A 166 -22.97 -1.74 -18.31
CA THR A 166 -21.51 -1.90 -18.52
C THR A 166 -20.76 -2.20 -17.23
N TYR A 167 -21.23 -1.66 -16.10
CA TYR A 167 -20.59 -1.82 -14.80
C TYR A 167 -21.06 -3.06 -14.01
N ALA A 168 -22.11 -3.75 -14.48
CA ALA A 168 -22.70 -4.88 -13.77
C ALA A 168 -21.70 -6.02 -13.46
N PRO A 169 -20.80 -6.41 -14.38
CA PRO A 169 -19.80 -7.43 -14.09
C PRO A 169 -18.81 -7.03 -13.00
N ALA A 170 -18.38 -5.76 -12.98
CA ALA A 170 -17.45 -5.25 -11.97
C ALA A 170 -18.10 -5.16 -10.58
N VAL A 171 -19.33 -4.65 -10.51
CA VAL A 171 -20.12 -4.53 -9.27
C VAL A 171 -20.47 -5.91 -8.70
N GLY A 172 -20.88 -6.85 -9.55
CA GLY A 172 -21.16 -8.21 -9.08
C GLY A 172 -19.89 -8.93 -8.62
N ALA A 173 -18.80 -8.83 -9.39
CA ALA A 173 -17.52 -9.44 -9.03
C ALA A 173 -16.94 -8.90 -7.73
N SER A 174 -17.18 -7.62 -7.39
CA SER A 174 -16.67 -7.03 -6.16
C SER A 174 -17.24 -7.64 -4.88
N LEU A 175 -18.38 -8.33 -4.95
CA LEU A 175 -18.92 -9.13 -3.83
C LEU A 175 -17.96 -10.25 -3.41
N ALA A 176 -17.04 -10.68 -4.27
CA ALA A 176 -15.94 -11.56 -3.89
C ALA A 176 -15.11 -11.00 -2.73
N GLY A 177 -15.07 -9.68 -2.55
CA GLY A 177 -14.43 -9.01 -1.43
C GLY A 177 -14.96 -9.43 -0.06
N LEU A 178 -16.22 -9.92 0.01
CA LEU A 178 -16.81 -10.45 1.24
C LEU A 178 -16.04 -11.66 1.80
N ALA A 179 -15.34 -12.42 0.96
CA ALA A 179 -14.50 -13.54 1.39
C ALA A 179 -13.35 -13.09 2.32
N LEU A 180 -12.97 -11.80 2.31
CA LEU A 180 -12.01 -11.23 3.25
C LEU A 180 -12.54 -11.23 4.70
N GLY A 181 -13.87 -11.27 4.89
CA GLY A 181 -14.53 -11.33 6.20
C GLY A 181 -14.21 -12.60 7.00
N GLY A 182 -13.85 -13.71 6.34
CA GLY A 182 -13.47 -14.96 7.00
C GLY A 182 -12.14 -14.89 7.79
N CYS A 183 -11.44 -13.75 7.75
CA CYS A 183 -10.17 -13.55 8.46
C CYS A 183 -10.35 -12.88 9.83
N PRO A 184 -9.80 -13.46 10.91
CA PRO A 184 -9.87 -12.86 12.25
C PRO A 184 -8.88 -11.70 12.47
N ALA A 185 -7.92 -11.47 11.55
CA ALA A 185 -6.87 -10.46 11.71
C ALA A 185 -7.36 -9.04 11.37
N GLN A 186 -8.12 -8.43 12.29
CA GLN A 186 -8.82 -7.15 12.08
C GLN A 186 -7.89 -6.01 11.60
N GLN A 187 -6.71 -5.82 12.21
CA GLN A 187 -5.80 -4.73 11.82
C GLN A 187 -5.12 -4.93 10.45
N LEU A 188 -4.75 -6.17 10.11
CA LEU A 188 -4.19 -6.49 8.79
C LEU A 188 -5.26 -6.33 7.71
N ARG A 189 -6.49 -6.73 8.01
CA ARG A 189 -7.64 -6.61 7.10
C ARG A 189 -7.94 -5.14 6.77
N VAL A 190 -7.98 -4.27 7.78
CA VAL A 190 -8.10 -2.81 7.59
C VAL A 190 -6.95 -2.26 6.73
N SER A 191 -5.71 -2.69 7.01
CA SER A 191 -4.53 -2.22 6.26
C SER A 191 -4.59 -2.61 4.77
N ILE A 192 -5.06 -3.83 4.47
CA ILE A 192 -5.26 -4.32 3.09
C ILE A 192 -6.41 -3.58 2.43
N ALA A 193 -7.53 -3.37 3.13
CA ALA A 193 -8.68 -2.63 2.63
C ALA A 193 -8.32 -1.18 2.25
N LEU A 194 -7.62 -0.46 3.14
CA LEU A 194 -7.13 0.89 2.87
C LEU A 194 -6.09 0.91 1.74
N TRP A 195 -5.20 -0.08 1.70
CA TRP A 195 -4.24 -0.18 0.59
C TRP A 195 -4.95 -0.39 -0.76
N ALA A 196 -5.93 -1.30 -0.81
CA ALA A 196 -6.71 -1.56 -2.01
C ALA A 196 -7.53 -0.33 -2.43
N LEU A 197 -8.14 0.37 -1.48
CA LEU A 197 -8.89 1.59 -1.73
C LEU A 197 -8.00 2.67 -2.36
N PHE A 198 -6.83 2.95 -1.76
CA PHE A 198 -5.91 3.95 -2.32
C PHE A 198 -5.38 3.55 -3.70
N ARG A 199 -5.17 2.25 -3.95
CA ARG A 199 -4.81 1.75 -5.29
C ARG A 199 -5.96 1.93 -6.29
N ALA A 200 -7.19 1.65 -5.87
CA ALA A 200 -8.37 1.84 -6.69
C ALA A 200 -8.61 3.31 -7.05
N LEU A 201 -8.49 4.21 -6.06
CA LEU A 201 -8.55 5.66 -6.27
C LEU A 201 -7.42 6.15 -7.17
N GLU A 202 -6.21 5.59 -7.05
CA GLU A 202 -5.10 5.91 -7.94
C GLU A 202 -5.39 5.52 -9.39
N PHE A 203 -5.95 4.32 -9.62
CA PHE A 203 -6.35 3.91 -10.97
C PHE A 203 -7.49 4.79 -11.51
N GLY A 204 -8.51 5.05 -10.70
CA GLY A 204 -9.61 5.94 -11.08
C GLY A 204 -9.13 7.35 -11.43
N TRP A 205 -8.22 7.90 -10.64
CA TRP A 205 -7.58 9.19 -10.93
C TRP A 205 -6.83 9.16 -12.26
N ASN A 206 -5.98 8.14 -12.47
CA ASN A 206 -5.20 8.02 -13.69
C ASN A 206 -6.10 7.85 -14.94
N ALA A 207 -7.23 7.15 -14.82
CA ALA A 207 -8.18 7.01 -15.91
C ALA A 207 -8.89 8.33 -16.23
N CYS A 208 -9.39 9.04 -15.20
CA CYS A 208 -10.00 10.36 -15.38
C CYS A 208 -9.00 11.37 -15.98
N GLU A 209 -7.74 11.31 -15.56
CA GLU A 209 -6.68 12.15 -16.11
C GLU A 209 -6.34 11.77 -17.55
N ALA A 210 -6.26 10.48 -17.87
CA ALA A 210 -6.03 10.00 -19.23
C ALA A 210 -7.15 10.40 -20.18
N ASP A 211 -8.40 10.43 -19.71
CA ASP A 211 -9.56 10.89 -20.49
C ASP A 211 -9.63 12.42 -20.64
N GLY A 212 -8.81 13.17 -19.89
CA GLY A 212 -8.79 14.63 -19.92
C GLY A 212 -9.90 15.28 -19.09
N LEU A 213 -10.60 14.51 -18.24
CA LEU A 213 -11.67 14.99 -17.37
C LEU A 213 -11.16 15.89 -16.24
N VAL A 214 -9.90 15.70 -15.82
CA VAL A 214 -9.31 16.42 -14.68
C VAL A 214 -8.76 17.79 -15.08
N TRP A 215 -7.98 17.84 -16.16
CA TRP A 215 -7.27 19.07 -16.59
C TRP A 215 -7.97 19.80 -17.75
N GLY A 216 -8.97 19.17 -18.34
CA GLY A 216 -9.66 19.66 -19.53
C GLY A 216 -8.85 19.47 -20.82
N SER A 217 -9.44 19.93 -21.92
CA SER A 217 -8.84 19.97 -23.25
C SER A 217 -8.73 21.42 -23.71
N LYS A 218 -7.62 21.78 -24.35
CA LYS A 218 -7.44 23.07 -25.03
C LYS A 218 -7.04 22.81 -26.48
N ASN A 219 -7.79 23.35 -27.42
CA ASN A 219 -7.57 23.17 -28.88
C ASN A 219 -7.50 21.70 -29.30
N GLY A 220 -8.38 20.85 -28.75
CA GLY A 220 -8.39 19.41 -29.03
C GLY A 220 -7.24 18.60 -28.40
N LYS A 221 -6.30 19.26 -27.70
CA LYS A 221 -5.22 18.60 -26.96
C LYS A 221 -5.54 18.54 -25.47
N LYS A 222 -5.43 17.35 -24.89
CA LYS A 222 -5.58 17.13 -23.44
C LYS A 222 -4.51 17.94 -22.71
N ARG A 223 -4.91 18.70 -21.69
CA ARG A 223 -3.99 19.53 -20.92
C ARG A 223 -3.15 18.64 -20.00
N GLU A 224 -1.85 18.88 -19.98
CA GLU A 224 -0.96 18.17 -19.09
C GLU A 224 -1.12 18.63 -17.63
N ARG A 225 -0.77 17.72 -16.71
CA ARG A 225 -0.74 17.99 -15.28
C ARG A 225 0.18 19.17 -14.96
N PRO A 226 -0.25 20.14 -14.14
CA PRO A 226 0.61 21.21 -13.66
C PRO A 226 1.84 20.66 -12.92
N TRP A 227 3.00 21.27 -13.15
CA TRP A 227 4.28 20.81 -12.60
C TRP A 227 4.34 20.79 -11.04
N TRP A 228 3.52 21.61 -10.39
CA TRP A 228 3.43 21.71 -8.93
C TRP A 228 2.42 20.72 -8.34
N PHE A 229 1.52 20.16 -9.14
CA PHE A 229 0.49 19.25 -8.65
C PHE A 229 1.02 17.82 -8.57
N GLY A 230 0.87 17.18 -7.41
CA GLY A 230 1.31 15.81 -7.23
C GLY A 230 0.89 15.23 -5.89
N SER A 231 1.29 13.98 -5.66
CA SER A 231 0.95 13.24 -4.44
C SER A 231 1.51 13.86 -3.15
N TRP A 232 2.50 14.76 -3.25
CA TRP A 232 3.05 15.50 -2.12
C TRP A 232 1.99 16.40 -1.45
N LEU A 233 0.97 16.87 -2.18
CA LEU A 233 -0.14 17.69 -1.66
C LEU A 233 -1.01 16.95 -0.64
N LEU A 234 -0.94 15.61 -0.60
CA LEU A 234 -1.61 14.82 0.44
C LEU A 234 -0.92 14.99 1.80
N GLN A 235 0.37 15.36 1.80
CA GLN A 235 1.17 15.34 3.01
C GLN A 235 0.77 16.42 4.04
N PRO A 236 0.51 17.69 3.67
CA PRO A 236 0.01 18.70 4.61
C PRO A 236 -1.23 18.23 5.38
N PHE A 237 -2.24 17.69 4.69
CA PHE A 237 -3.44 17.19 5.36
C PHE A 237 -3.16 15.95 6.21
N SER A 238 -2.32 15.04 5.71
CA SER A 238 -1.96 13.82 6.42
C SER A 238 -1.23 14.13 7.74
N PHE A 239 -0.21 14.98 7.69
CA PHE A 239 0.54 15.39 8.87
C PHE A 239 -0.25 16.31 9.80
N GLY A 240 -1.12 17.17 9.27
CA GLY A 240 -2.04 17.97 10.09
C GLY A 240 -2.94 17.09 10.96
N GLN A 241 -3.61 16.12 10.34
CA GLN A 241 -4.46 15.18 11.07
C GLN A 241 -3.63 14.31 12.03
N LEU A 242 -2.48 13.80 11.58
CA LEU A 242 -1.64 12.91 12.39
C LEU A 242 -1.05 13.62 13.61
N LEU A 243 -0.61 14.87 13.49
CA LEU A 243 -0.11 15.66 14.63
C LEU A 243 -1.24 15.98 15.61
N HIS A 244 -2.41 16.36 15.10
CA HIS A 244 -3.59 16.58 15.94
C HIS A 244 -3.98 15.30 16.71
N ALA A 245 -3.99 14.14 16.04
CA ALA A 245 -4.26 12.86 16.69
C ALA A 245 -3.16 12.49 17.70
N CYS A 246 -1.88 12.70 17.37
CA CYS A 246 -0.76 12.44 18.28
C CYS A 246 -0.92 13.18 19.62
N VAL A 247 -1.39 14.43 19.57
CA VAL A 247 -1.53 15.30 20.74
C VAL A 247 -2.81 15.00 21.54
N PHE A 248 -3.97 14.93 20.88
CA PHE A 248 -5.26 14.81 21.60
C PHE A 248 -5.79 13.37 21.74
N ASP A 249 -5.39 12.47 20.84
CA ASP A 249 -5.96 11.12 20.70
C ASP A 249 -4.84 10.10 20.37
N ARG A 250 -3.83 10.03 21.24
CA ARG A 250 -2.60 9.24 21.04
C ARG A 250 -2.85 7.76 20.77
N ASP A 251 -3.90 7.20 21.35
CA ASP A 251 -4.38 5.83 21.12
C ASP A 251 -4.82 5.58 19.67
N CYS A 252 -5.21 6.63 18.95
CA CYS A 252 -5.58 6.58 17.54
C CYS A 252 -4.39 6.87 16.60
N PHE A 253 -3.21 7.19 17.14
CA PHE A 253 -2.01 7.54 16.37
C PHE A 253 -1.15 6.28 16.06
N PRO A 254 -0.59 6.13 14.85
CA PRO A 254 0.23 4.97 14.52
C PRO A 254 1.51 4.87 15.37
N GLU A 255 1.66 3.78 16.11
CA GLU A 255 2.78 3.56 17.04
C GLU A 255 4.16 3.60 16.35
N SER A 256 4.27 3.05 15.14
CA SER A 256 5.51 3.09 14.35
C SER A 256 5.93 4.50 13.97
N TYR A 257 4.97 5.41 13.76
CA TYR A 257 5.26 6.82 13.54
C TYR A 257 5.71 7.49 14.83
N GLY A 258 5.00 7.26 15.94
CA GLY A 258 5.31 7.90 17.23
C GLY A 258 6.65 7.51 17.81
N SER A 259 6.96 6.22 17.81
CA SER A 259 8.27 5.73 18.27
C SER A 259 9.42 6.33 17.45
N PHE A 260 9.27 6.42 16.13
CA PHE A 260 10.27 7.04 15.26
C PHE A 260 10.42 8.54 15.53
N ILE A 261 9.32 9.29 15.55
CA ILE A 261 9.35 10.76 15.74
C ILE A 261 9.90 11.12 17.12
N PHE A 262 9.42 10.48 18.19
CA PHE A 262 9.86 10.78 19.55
C PHE A 262 11.33 10.45 19.77
N LYS A 263 11.82 9.33 19.20
CA LYS A 263 13.25 8.97 19.26
C LYS A 263 14.14 10.02 18.57
N GLN A 264 13.63 10.67 17.53
CA GLN A 264 14.34 11.69 16.76
C GLN A 264 14.07 13.11 17.27
N SER A 265 13.43 13.26 18.43
CA SER A 265 13.09 14.58 18.99
C SER A 265 13.67 14.88 20.38
N PRO A 266 14.93 14.50 20.71
CA PRO A 266 15.47 14.69 22.06
C PRO A 266 15.60 16.16 22.48
N VAL A 267 15.76 17.08 21.52
CA VAL A 267 15.88 18.53 21.77
C VAL A 267 14.59 19.14 22.32
N TYR A 268 13.42 18.63 21.90
CA TYR A 268 12.11 19.11 22.36
C TYR A 268 11.53 18.20 23.46
N LEU A 269 11.77 16.89 23.34
CA LEU A 269 11.29 15.87 24.27
C LEU A 269 12.45 15.42 25.14
N HIS A 270 12.69 16.21 26.19
CA HIS A 270 13.81 16.03 27.09
C HIS A 270 13.78 14.67 27.80
N GLN A 271 14.87 13.93 27.65
CA GLN A 271 15.11 12.75 28.45
C GLN A 271 15.50 13.13 29.87
N ARG A 272 15.32 12.18 30.79
CA ARG A 272 15.70 12.35 32.18
C ARG A 272 17.22 12.65 32.27
N PRO A 273 17.64 13.78 32.88
CA PRO A 273 19.05 14.06 33.12
C PRO A 273 19.70 13.00 34.00
N GLN A 274 20.99 12.73 33.80
CA GLN A 274 21.73 11.73 34.58
C GLN A 274 21.79 12.09 36.07
N ASP A 275 21.91 13.38 36.38
CA ASP A 275 22.01 13.90 37.76
C ASP A 275 20.64 14.07 38.45
N TRP A 276 19.55 13.56 37.87
CA TRP A 276 18.21 13.75 38.41
C TRP A 276 17.88 12.74 39.52
N PRO A 277 17.49 13.18 40.74
CA PRO A 277 17.28 12.30 41.89
C PRO A 277 16.29 11.16 41.60
N ALA A 278 16.65 9.92 41.97
CA ALA A 278 15.85 8.71 41.72
C ALA A 278 14.39 8.86 42.17
N HIS A 279 14.18 9.49 43.33
CA HIS A 279 12.88 9.67 43.97
C HIS A 279 11.97 10.75 43.32
N ARG A 280 12.50 11.60 42.43
CA ARG A 280 11.72 12.63 41.75
C ARG A 280 11.26 12.15 40.38
N LEU A 281 9.97 12.33 40.10
CA LEU A 281 9.37 12.00 38.81
C LEU A 281 9.94 12.90 37.70
N TRP A 282 10.17 12.30 36.53
CA TRP A 282 10.52 13.02 35.29
C TRP A 282 9.46 12.72 34.23
N PRO A 283 8.93 13.72 33.51
CA PRO A 283 7.92 13.49 32.51
C PRO A 283 8.47 12.71 31.31
N ASN A 284 7.78 11.65 30.92
CA ASN A 284 8.06 10.93 29.69
C ASN A 284 7.55 11.71 28.47
N ALA A 285 8.10 11.44 27.28
CA ALA A 285 7.66 12.06 26.02
C ALA A 285 6.12 12.08 25.83
N PRO A 286 5.37 10.98 26.05
CA PRO A 286 3.90 11.01 25.94
C PRO A 286 3.21 11.93 26.97
N GLN A 287 3.77 12.07 28.17
CA GLN A 287 3.24 12.94 29.22
C GLN A 287 3.46 14.41 28.88
N ILE A 288 4.61 14.75 28.28
CA ILE A 288 4.88 16.09 27.74
C ILE A 288 3.84 16.43 26.66
N VAL A 289 3.63 15.53 25.69
CA VAL A 289 2.63 15.71 24.62
C VAL A 289 1.21 15.85 25.17
N THR A 290 0.85 15.06 26.18
CA THR A 290 -0.47 15.17 26.85
C THR A 290 -0.62 16.52 27.55
N SER A 291 0.45 17.01 28.19
CA SER A 291 0.46 18.32 28.83
C SER A 291 0.30 19.46 27.82
N LEU A 292 0.88 19.35 26.62
CA LEU A 292 0.65 20.31 25.53
C LEU A 292 -0.82 20.31 25.06
N ALA A 293 -1.47 19.14 25.05
CA ALA A 293 -2.90 19.04 24.74
C ALA A 293 -3.75 19.77 25.78
N GLU A 294 -3.42 19.62 27.06
CA GLU A 294 -4.10 20.30 28.17
C GLU A 294 -3.84 21.82 28.14
N MET A 295 -2.61 22.26 27.84
CA MET A 295 -2.31 23.69 27.62
C MET A 295 -3.18 24.30 26.52
N ALA A 296 -3.39 23.58 25.42
CA ALA A 296 -4.25 24.03 24.35
C ALA A 296 -5.75 24.06 24.73
N ARG A 297 -6.21 23.16 25.62
CA ARG A 297 -7.57 23.19 26.18
C ARG A 297 -7.77 24.36 27.14
N LEU A 298 -6.72 24.74 27.86
CA LEU A 298 -6.67 25.89 28.76
C LEU A 298 -6.36 27.22 28.07
N ASN A 299 -6.49 27.28 26.73
CA ASN A 299 -6.20 28.48 25.93
C ASN A 299 -4.78 29.04 26.14
N TRP A 300 -3.77 28.17 26.15
CA TRP A 300 -2.35 28.53 26.17
C TRP A 300 -1.96 29.48 27.32
N PRO A 301 -1.93 28.99 28.56
CA PRO A 301 -1.60 29.81 29.73
C PRO A 301 -0.22 30.47 29.61
N ALA A 302 -0.08 31.63 30.26
CA ALA A 302 1.22 32.31 30.39
C ALA A 302 2.20 31.45 31.19
N TYR A 303 3.49 31.55 30.88
CA TYR A 303 4.50 31.05 31.80
C TYR A 303 4.75 32.09 32.90
N ILE A 304 4.73 31.63 34.15
CA ILE A 304 5.14 32.41 35.31
C ILE A 304 6.37 31.70 35.87
N SER A 305 7.52 32.37 35.85
CA SER A 305 8.77 31.78 36.33
C SER A 305 8.71 31.54 37.84
N PRO A 306 8.85 30.28 38.32
CA PRO A 306 8.89 30.00 39.75
C PRO A 306 10.12 30.62 40.44
N THR A 307 11.20 30.84 39.68
CA THR A 307 12.43 31.46 40.18
C THR A 307 12.24 32.94 40.48
N LEU A 308 11.50 33.67 39.64
CA LEU A 308 11.25 35.10 39.84
C LEU A 308 10.04 35.37 40.75
N PHE A 309 9.04 34.49 40.74
CA PHE A 309 7.79 34.68 41.48
C PHE A 309 7.46 33.46 42.36
N PRO A 310 8.21 33.21 43.44
CA PRO A 310 8.06 32.00 44.26
C PRO A 310 6.72 31.89 44.99
N GLN A 311 6.05 33.02 45.26
CA GLN A 311 4.77 33.07 45.98
C GLN A 311 3.54 32.93 45.06
N LYS A 312 3.71 32.95 43.73
CA LYS A 312 2.61 32.91 42.78
C LYS A 312 2.42 31.48 42.27
N GLU A 313 1.16 31.05 42.14
CA GLU A 313 0.84 29.78 41.49
C GLU A 313 1.37 29.79 40.05
N SER A 314 2.34 28.91 39.77
CA SER A 314 3.08 28.90 38.50
C SER A 314 2.47 27.97 37.45
N LEU A 315 1.71 26.96 37.88
CA LEU A 315 1.18 25.89 37.03
C LEU A 315 -0.21 25.48 37.50
N PRO A 316 -1.19 25.36 36.58
CA PRO A 316 -2.47 24.72 36.87
C PRO A 316 -2.30 23.27 37.33
N PRO A 317 -3.25 22.73 38.12
CA PRO A 317 -3.14 21.40 38.71
C PRO A 317 -3.00 20.27 37.69
N SER A 318 -3.63 20.42 36.51
CA SER A 318 -3.54 19.45 35.41
C SER A 318 -2.17 19.39 34.74
N LEU A 319 -1.29 20.36 34.99
CA LEU A 319 0.03 20.50 34.34
C LEU A 319 1.21 20.24 35.29
N HIS A 320 0.97 19.79 36.52
CA HIS A 320 2.06 19.47 37.46
C HIS A 320 3.03 18.39 36.96
N THR A 321 2.60 17.53 36.02
CA THR A 321 3.49 16.52 35.42
C THR A 321 4.72 17.13 34.73
N VAL A 322 4.60 18.34 34.18
CA VAL A 322 5.70 19.08 33.52
C VAL A 322 6.36 20.12 34.44
N ALA A 323 6.06 20.10 35.73
CA ALA A 323 6.71 20.96 36.73
C ALA A 323 8.25 20.85 36.74
N PRO A 324 8.87 19.64 36.60
CA PRO A 324 10.34 19.53 36.57
C PRO A 324 11.00 20.29 35.41
N LEU A 325 10.28 20.46 34.28
CA LEU A 325 10.78 21.19 33.12
C LEU A 325 10.59 22.70 33.29
N THR A 326 9.37 23.11 33.66
CA THR A 326 8.98 24.52 33.78
C THR A 326 9.61 25.22 34.98
N SER A 327 9.90 24.50 36.07
CA SER A 327 10.63 25.05 37.23
C SER A 327 12.09 25.39 36.93
N ARG A 328 12.69 24.73 35.93
CA ARG A 328 14.06 24.98 35.47
C ARG A 328 14.11 25.87 34.23
N ALA A 329 12.96 26.34 33.76
CA ALA A 329 12.89 27.09 32.52
C ALA A 329 13.40 28.53 32.69
N HIS A 330 14.02 29.05 31.62
CA HIS A 330 14.62 30.36 31.61
C HIS A 330 13.55 31.46 31.82
N PRO A 331 13.79 32.46 32.70
CA PRO A 331 12.78 33.45 33.07
C PRO A 331 12.31 34.35 31.91
N LEU A 332 13.11 34.49 30.85
CA LEU A 332 12.76 35.25 29.64
C LEU A 332 11.67 34.59 28.77
N LEU A 333 11.30 33.34 29.05
CA LEU A 333 10.23 32.68 28.32
C LEU A 333 8.88 33.27 28.74
N SER A 334 7.99 33.49 27.77
CA SER A 334 6.67 34.09 28.03
C SER A 334 5.52 33.09 27.94
N SER A 335 5.71 32.00 27.19
CA SER A 335 4.70 30.97 26.97
C SER A 335 5.04 29.68 27.71
N LEU A 336 4.02 29.05 28.29
CA LEU A 336 4.21 27.80 29.04
C LEU A 336 4.71 26.68 28.12
N SER A 337 4.25 26.63 26.87
CA SER A 337 4.71 25.64 25.90
C SER A 337 6.20 25.76 25.59
N CYS A 338 6.74 26.98 25.44
CA CYS A 338 8.18 27.18 25.25
C CYS A 338 8.96 26.73 26.48
N ALA A 339 8.49 27.06 27.70
CA ALA A 339 9.07 26.61 28.96
C ALA A 339 9.08 25.07 29.11
N THR A 340 8.15 24.36 28.46
CA THR A 340 8.13 22.88 28.46
C THR A 340 8.99 22.26 27.38
N LEU A 341 9.07 22.90 26.21
CA LEU A 341 9.69 22.35 25.00
C LEU A 341 11.16 22.70 24.86
N HIS A 342 11.64 23.77 25.49
CA HIS A 342 13.06 24.17 25.49
C HIS A 342 13.39 25.02 26.73
N PRO A 343 13.31 24.46 27.95
CA PRO A 343 13.45 25.21 29.19
C PRO A 343 14.79 25.97 29.29
N SER A 344 15.87 25.40 28.75
CA SER A 344 17.22 25.99 28.86
C SER A 344 17.47 27.17 27.92
N ASP A 345 16.77 27.23 26.78
CA ASP A 345 17.03 28.21 25.72
C ASP A 345 15.88 29.22 25.61
N PRO A 346 16.13 30.53 25.71
CA PRO A 346 15.09 31.54 25.53
C PRO A 346 14.65 31.72 24.06
N SER A 347 15.52 31.36 23.10
CA SER A 347 15.28 31.56 21.67
C SER A 347 14.73 30.30 20.99
N CYS A 348 13.50 30.39 20.47
CA CYS A 348 12.87 29.31 19.72
C CYS A 348 13.63 28.98 18.41
N LEU A 349 14.20 30.00 17.75
CA LEU A 349 14.96 29.82 16.50
C LEU A 349 16.27 29.07 16.76
N ARG A 350 16.95 29.37 17.86
CA ARG A 350 18.17 28.65 18.25
C ARG A 350 17.88 27.18 18.46
N THR A 351 16.84 26.85 19.24
CA THR A 351 16.40 25.46 19.47
C THR A 351 16.01 24.75 18.17
N TYR A 352 15.37 25.47 17.24
CA TYR A 352 15.05 24.90 15.92
C TYR A 352 16.32 24.56 15.11
N LEU A 353 17.32 25.43 15.11
CA LEU A 353 18.58 25.19 14.41
C LEU A 353 19.41 24.09 15.08
N THR A 354 19.48 24.04 16.41
CA THR A 354 20.16 22.96 17.13
C THR A 354 19.51 21.61 16.83
N PHE A 355 18.17 21.55 16.80
CA PHE A 355 17.46 20.34 16.37
C PHE A 355 17.92 19.87 14.98
N TRP A 356 18.04 20.79 14.01
CA TRP A 356 18.51 20.47 12.67
C TRP A 356 19.94 19.92 12.68
N LEU A 357 20.85 20.57 13.40
CA LEU A 357 22.26 20.17 13.50
C LEU A 357 22.42 18.78 14.14
N ASP A 358 21.64 18.48 15.18
CA ASP A 358 21.75 17.23 15.92
C ASP A 358 21.03 16.08 15.23
N SER A 359 19.85 16.33 14.65
CA SER A 359 18.96 15.29 14.12
C SER A 359 19.23 14.97 12.65
N PHE A 360 19.78 15.90 11.87
CA PHE A 360 20.02 15.67 10.44
C PHE A 360 21.11 14.61 10.16
N PRO A 361 22.31 14.64 10.79
CA PRO A 361 23.36 13.65 10.53
C PRO A 361 22.95 12.18 10.81
N PRO A 362 22.32 11.82 11.96
CA PRO A 362 21.89 10.45 12.20
C PRO A 362 20.78 10.04 11.22
N MET A 363 19.89 10.96 10.85
CA MET A 363 18.85 10.71 9.84
C MET A 363 19.45 10.43 8.46
N ALA A 364 20.45 11.21 8.05
CA ALA A 364 21.21 11.01 6.82
C ALA A 364 21.87 9.63 6.76
N ARG A 365 22.54 9.22 7.84
CA ARG A 365 23.15 7.88 7.95
C ARG A 365 22.10 6.77 7.84
N PHE A 366 20.96 6.92 8.51
CA PHE A 366 19.86 5.95 8.46
C PHE A 366 19.30 5.79 7.04
N PHE A 367 18.94 6.90 6.37
CA PHE A 367 18.38 6.82 5.01
C PHE A 367 19.42 6.42 3.97
N LEU A 368 20.69 6.76 4.16
CA LEU A 368 21.76 6.28 3.29
C LEU A 368 21.89 4.76 3.38
N ALA A 369 21.93 4.20 4.59
CA ALA A 369 21.94 2.74 4.78
C ALA A 369 20.71 2.07 4.14
N LEU A 370 19.50 2.62 4.40
CA LEU A 370 18.26 2.09 3.83
C LEU A 370 18.25 2.12 2.30
N CYS A 371 18.64 3.26 1.70
CA CYS A 371 18.68 3.40 0.24
C CYS A 371 19.75 2.50 -0.39
N SER A 372 20.90 2.33 0.24
CA SER A 372 21.97 1.42 -0.20
C SER A 372 21.49 -0.02 -0.22
N VAL A 373 20.88 -0.51 0.87
CA VAL A 373 20.34 -1.88 0.96
C VAL A 373 19.27 -2.11 -0.10
N LEU A 374 18.31 -1.19 -0.24
CA LEU A 374 17.24 -1.31 -1.25
C LEU A 374 17.78 -1.33 -2.68
N THR A 375 18.83 -0.57 -2.96
CA THR A 375 19.45 -0.53 -4.29
C THR A 375 20.24 -1.80 -4.56
N LEU A 376 20.95 -2.34 -3.56
CA LEU A 376 21.65 -3.61 -3.68
C LEU A 376 20.68 -4.77 -3.97
N LEU A 377 19.54 -4.83 -3.27
CA LEU A 377 18.55 -5.90 -3.46
C LEU A 377 17.84 -5.82 -4.82
N SER A 378 17.54 -4.60 -5.31
CA SER A 378 16.69 -4.43 -6.50
C SER A 378 17.45 -4.16 -7.79
N ARG A 379 18.68 -3.62 -7.70
CA ARG A 379 19.43 -3.06 -8.83
C ARG A 379 20.94 -3.31 -8.72
N ALA A 380 21.35 -4.48 -8.22
CA ALA A 380 22.77 -4.85 -8.13
C ALA A 380 23.52 -4.70 -9.47
N ARG A 381 22.89 -5.05 -10.59
CA ARG A 381 23.50 -4.91 -11.93
C ARG A 381 23.78 -3.46 -12.30
N ALA A 382 22.86 -2.54 -11.99
CA ALA A 382 23.05 -1.12 -12.27
C ALA A 382 24.19 -0.50 -11.44
N LEU A 383 24.49 -1.06 -10.26
CA LEU A 383 25.65 -0.66 -9.46
C LEU A 383 26.96 -1.04 -10.16
N HIS A 384 26.98 -2.16 -10.89
CA HIS A 384 28.13 -2.60 -11.67
C HIS A 384 28.27 -1.80 -12.97
N ASP A 385 27.18 -1.62 -13.72
CA ASP A 385 27.22 -0.97 -15.03
C ASP A 385 27.51 0.54 -14.94
N ARG A 386 26.98 1.23 -13.91
CA ARG A 386 27.11 2.68 -13.71
C ARG A 386 27.25 3.03 -12.23
N PRO A 387 28.43 2.82 -11.63
CA PRO A 387 28.62 2.97 -10.18
C PRO A 387 28.40 4.41 -9.71
N LEU A 388 29.03 5.39 -10.38
CA LEU A 388 28.97 6.79 -9.94
C LEU A 388 27.55 7.36 -9.98
N ALA A 389 26.82 7.15 -11.07
CA ALA A 389 25.43 7.59 -11.21
C ALA A 389 24.49 6.93 -10.19
N THR A 390 24.76 5.67 -9.83
CA THR A 390 23.99 4.94 -8.81
C THR A 390 24.27 5.48 -7.43
N VAL A 391 25.54 5.71 -7.08
CA VAL A 391 25.94 6.31 -5.79
C VAL A 391 25.36 7.72 -5.64
N GLN A 392 25.50 8.57 -6.66
CA GLN A 392 24.92 9.92 -6.65
C GLN A 392 23.41 9.89 -6.42
N ARG A 393 22.69 8.94 -7.05
CA ARG A 393 21.25 8.76 -6.84
C ARG A 393 20.92 8.30 -5.42
N ILE A 394 21.70 7.39 -4.84
CA ILE A 394 21.52 6.93 -3.46
C ILE A 394 21.71 8.10 -2.50
N VAL A 395 22.79 8.86 -2.65
CA VAL A 395 23.11 10.02 -1.80
C VAL A 395 22.05 11.09 -1.94
N ALA A 396 21.68 11.49 -3.17
CA ALA A 396 20.64 12.49 -3.40
C ALA A 396 19.30 12.09 -2.78
N ARG A 397 18.91 10.82 -2.91
CA ARG A 397 17.68 10.29 -2.30
C ARG A 397 17.76 10.24 -0.78
N ALA A 398 18.90 9.84 -0.22
CA ALA A 398 19.11 9.81 1.22
C ALA A 398 19.03 11.22 1.82
N LEU A 399 19.70 12.20 1.20
CA LEU A 399 19.64 13.61 1.62
C LEU A 399 18.23 14.19 1.47
N GLY A 400 17.53 13.90 0.36
CA GLY A 400 16.14 14.33 0.16
C GLY A 400 15.19 13.79 1.23
N MET A 401 15.24 12.49 1.50
CA MET A 401 14.45 11.84 2.56
C MET A 401 14.80 12.35 3.97
N SER A 402 16.08 12.62 4.24
CA SER A 402 16.53 13.15 5.53
C SER A 402 16.06 14.57 5.73
N THR A 403 16.19 15.42 4.72
CA THR A 403 15.67 16.79 4.72
C THR A 403 14.16 16.80 4.93
N PHE A 404 13.44 15.94 4.21
CA PHE A 404 12.00 15.77 4.38
C PHE A 404 11.63 15.37 5.81
N ALA A 405 12.28 14.34 6.38
CA ALA A 405 11.97 13.85 7.71
C ALA A 405 12.34 14.85 8.82
N THR A 406 13.57 15.36 8.81
CA THR A 406 14.06 16.33 9.80
C THR A 406 13.29 17.64 9.71
N GLY A 407 13.03 18.13 8.49
CA GLY A 407 12.24 19.34 8.27
C GLY A 407 10.79 19.19 8.74
N ALA A 408 10.14 18.07 8.44
CA ALA A 408 8.79 17.81 8.92
C ALA A 408 8.71 17.73 10.45
N ILE A 409 9.61 16.96 11.10
CA ILE A 409 9.59 16.79 12.56
C ILE A 409 9.93 18.12 13.26
N SER A 410 10.98 18.81 12.83
CA SER A 410 11.37 20.10 13.41
C SER A 410 10.25 21.13 13.29
N THR A 411 9.60 21.22 12.12
CA THR A 411 8.49 22.15 11.89
C THR A 411 7.27 21.78 12.73
N ALA A 412 6.98 20.49 12.91
CA ALA A 412 5.88 20.05 13.76
C ALA A 412 6.02 20.57 15.21
N TRP A 413 7.22 20.50 15.79
CA TRP A 413 7.48 21.01 17.14
C TRP A 413 7.62 22.54 17.17
N ALA A 414 8.42 23.12 16.28
CA ALA A 414 8.67 24.56 16.24
C ALA A 414 7.40 25.37 15.93
N SER A 415 6.46 24.79 15.18
CA SER A 415 5.17 25.43 14.91
C SER A 415 4.37 25.71 16.18
N ILE A 416 4.54 24.91 17.24
CA ILE A 416 3.87 25.14 18.53
C ILE A 416 4.32 26.48 19.10
N CYS A 417 5.63 26.72 19.11
CA CYS A 417 6.23 27.98 19.58
C CYS A 417 5.90 29.15 18.63
N LEU A 418 5.97 28.92 17.31
CA LEU A 418 5.62 29.93 16.30
C LEU A 418 4.18 30.44 16.46
N PHE A 419 3.22 29.54 16.71
CA PHE A 419 1.83 29.96 16.94
C PHE A 419 1.63 30.65 18.28
N GLN A 420 2.51 30.48 19.27
CA GLN A 420 2.43 31.30 20.49
C GLN A 420 2.90 32.73 20.27
N SER A 421 3.88 32.95 19.39
CA SER A 421 4.35 34.30 19.08
C SER A 421 3.41 35.02 18.10
N TRP A 422 2.80 34.29 17.16
CA TRP A 422 2.02 34.90 16.08
C TRP A 422 0.51 34.96 16.35
N LEU A 423 -0.08 34.01 17.10
CA LEU A 423 -1.52 33.94 17.33
C LEU A 423 -1.89 34.27 18.79
N PRO A 424 -2.90 35.13 19.03
CA PRO A 424 -3.43 35.37 20.37
C PRO A 424 -3.95 34.07 21.01
N ARG A 425 -3.78 33.92 22.33
CA ARG A 425 -4.05 32.70 23.12
C ARG A 425 -5.35 31.95 22.82
N HIS A 426 -6.45 32.66 22.56
CA HIS A 426 -7.77 32.07 22.28
C HIS A 426 -7.95 31.62 20.82
N VAL A 427 -7.19 32.17 19.88
CA VAL A 427 -7.35 31.88 18.46
C VAL A 427 -6.83 30.48 18.15
N LEU A 428 -7.72 29.62 17.64
CA LEU A 428 -7.42 28.26 17.18
C LEU A 428 -6.71 27.40 18.24
N ALA A 429 -7.04 27.58 19.52
CA ALA A 429 -6.27 27.01 20.65
C ALA A 429 -5.93 25.52 20.44
N THR A 430 -6.90 24.68 20.10
CA THR A 430 -6.69 23.25 19.80
C THR A 430 -6.31 22.97 18.34
N ARG A 431 -6.72 23.82 17.40
CA ARG A 431 -6.51 23.63 15.94
C ARG A 431 -5.09 23.98 15.48
N ARG A 432 -4.30 24.69 16.29
CA ARG A 432 -2.87 24.97 16.03
C ARG A 432 -2.05 23.73 15.71
N PHE A 433 -2.30 22.60 16.36
CA PHE A 433 -1.59 21.36 16.06
C PHE A 433 -1.91 20.81 14.66
N PHE A 434 -3.13 21.03 14.17
CA PHE A 434 -3.46 20.67 12.78
C PHE A 434 -2.69 21.56 11.80
N LEU A 435 -2.65 22.87 12.04
CA LEU A 435 -1.87 23.81 11.20
C LEU A 435 -0.37 23.52 11.26
N GLY A 436 0.16 23.16 12.44
CA GLY A 436 1.55 22.81 12.62
C GLY A 436 1.95 21.56 11.82
N GLY A 437 1.10 20.54 11.86
CA GLY A 437 1.27 19.35 11.04
C GLY A 437 1.08 19.65 9.54
N PHE A 438 0.20 20.58 9.19
CA PHE A 438 0.03 21.04 7.80
C PHE A 438 1.32 21.69 7.27
N LEU A 439 1.92 22.61 8.02
CA LEU A 439 3.20 23.23 7.70
C LEU A 439 4.33 22.18 7.62
N ALA A 440 4.36 21.24 8.56
CA ALA A 440 5.30 20.12 8.52
C ALA A 440 5.17 19.29 7.25
N GLY A 441 3.95 19.09 6.74
CA GLY A 441 3.70 18.35 5.51
C GLY A 441 4.16 19.07 4.23
N LEU A 442 4.37 20.39 4.26
CA LEU A 442 4.90 21.14 3.11
C LEU A 442 6.33 20.70 2.74
N TRP A 443 7.10 20.17 3.69
CA TRP A 443 8.42 19.58 3.41
C TRP A 443 8.38 18.43 2.40
N ALA A 444 7.22 17.83 2.16
CA ALA A 444 7.04 16.83 1.09
C ALA A 444 7.41 17.37 -0.30
N TRP A 445 7.43 18.69 -0.47
CA TRP A 445 7.90 19.33 -1.69
C TRP A 445 9.32 18.92 -2.08
N VAL A 446 10.21 18.73 -1.10
CA VAL A 446 11.61 18.31 -1.33
C VAL A 446 11.66 16.97 -2.07
N GLU A 447 10.78 16.05 -1.69
CA GLU A 447 10.75 14.68 -2.23
C GLU A 447 9.58 14.48 -3.21
N ARG A 448 9.06 15.55 -3.82
CA ARG A 448 7.86 15.50 -4.68
C ARG A 448 7.99 14.55 -5.87
N ARG A 449 9.22 14.31 -6.34
CA ARG A 449 9.51 13.49 -7.53
C ARG A 449 9.60 11.98 -7.22
N HIS A 450 10.15 11.56 -6.08
CA HIS A 450 10.36 10.14 -5.78
C HIS A 450 9.69 9.65 -4.49
N GLY A 451 9.04 10.52 -3.72
CA GLY A 451 8.42 10.23 -2.43
C GLY A 451 7.00 9.65 -2.48
N ARG A 452 6.46 9.37 -3.67
CA ARG A 452 5.05 8.96 -3.84
C ARG A 452 4.62 7.84 -2.91
N SER A 453 5.45 6.80 -2.73
CA SER A 453 5.13 5.67 -1.87
C SER A 453 5.02 6.07 -0.39
N VAL A 454 5.87 6.99 0.06
CA VAL A 454 5.89 7.53 1.43
C VAL A 454 4.67 8.42 1.67
N PHE A 455 4.30 9.25 0.68
CA PHE A 455 3.11 10.11 0.77
C PHE A 455 1.83 9.28 0.85
N LEU A 456 1.69 8.27 0.00
CA LEU A 456 0.54 7.35 0.04
C LEU A 456 0.52 6.49 1.31
N TYR A 457 1.67 6.20 1.91
CA TYR A 457 1.73 5.53 3.21
C TYR A 457 1.26 6.44 4.34
N SER A 458 1.74 7.68 4.37
CA SER A 458 1.33 8.69 5.36
C SER A 458 -0.16 9.01 5.25
N ALA A 459 -0.69 9.14 4.03
CA ALA A 459 -2.11 9.38 3.80
C ALA A 459 -2.99 8.22 4.28
N ARG A 460 -2.58 6.97 4.03
CA ARG A 460 -3.29 5.80 4.56
C ARG A 460 -3.27 5.75 6.08
N ALA A 461 -2.12 6.04 6.68
CA ALA A 461 -1.96 6.09 8.13
C ALA A 461 -2.82 7.20 8.75
N SER A 462 -2.93 8.35 8.07
CA SER A 462 -3.78 9.45 8.48
C SER A 462 -5.27 9.11 8.38
N VAL A 463 -5.72 8.46 7.30
CA VAL A 463 -7.12 8.02 7.16
C VAL A 463 -7.49 6.98 8.23
N ASP A 464 -6.61 6.02 8.50
CA ASP A 464 -6.81 5.04 9.58
C ASP A 464 -6.91 5.73 10.95
N SER A 465 -6.01 6.69 11.22
CA SER A 465 -6.03 7.46 12.45
C SER A 465 -7.31 8.31 12.57
N LEU A 466 -7.71 8.99 11.51
CA LEU A 466 -8.92 9.82 11.48
C LEU A 466 -10.16 8.97 11.74
N TRP A 467 -10.26 7.80 11.11
CA TRP A 467 -11.34 6.85 11.34
C TRP A 467 -11.46 6.48 12.82
N LYS A 468 -10.35 6.12 13.46
CA LYS A 468 -10.29 5.77 14.89
C LYS A 468 -10.69 6.95 15.78
N VAL A 469 -10.19 8.15 15.48
CA VAL A 469 -10.56 9.38 16.20
C VAL A 469 -12.05 9.64 16.09
N GLY A 470 -12.64 9.52 14.90
CA GLY A 470 -14.07 9.75 14.71
C GLY A 470 -14.95 8.70 15.40
N VAL A 471 -14.50 7.45 15.53
CA VAL A 471 -15.19 6.44 16.35
C VAL A 471 -15.13 6.83 17.83
N LYS A 472 -13.94 7.20 18.32
CA LYS A 472 -13.72 7.57 19.72
C LYS A 472 -14.52 8.82 20.13
N ARG A 473 -14.55 9.83 19.25
CA ARG A 473 -15.29 11.09 19.44
C ARG A 473 -16.77 10.99 19.04
N ARG A 474 -17.24 9.80 18.66
CA ARG A 474 -18.63 9.52 18.25
C ARG A 474 -19.12 10.36 17.05
N TRP A 475 -18.22 10.76 16.15
CA TRP A 475 -18.59 11.37 14.86
C TRP A 475 -19.29 10.37 13.94
N TRP A 476 -18.89 9.10 14.03
CA TRP A 476 -19.53 7.98 13.33
C TRP A 476 -19.54 6.73 14.19
N ARG A 477 -20.47 5.81 13.90
CA ARG A 477 -20.59 4.52 14.60
C ARG A 477 -19.61 3.51 14.02
N ALA A 478 -18.98 2.73 14.88
CA ALA A 478 -18.13 1.62 14.46
C ALA A 478 -18.97 0.55 13.74
N MET A 479 -18.77 0.39 12.44
CA MET A 479 -19.46 -0.64 11.65
C MET A 479 -18.71 -1.97 11.74
N ARG A 480 -19.38 -3.03 12.19
CA ARG A 480 -18.83 -4.39 12.14
C ARG A 480 -18.59 -4.80 10.69
N GLY A 481 -17.35 -5.14 10.35
CA GLY A 481 -16.97 -5.53 8.99
C GLY A 481 -16.95 -4.39 7.97
N GLY A 482 -16.92 -3.12 8.40
CA GLY A 482 -16.84 -1.98 7.47
C GLY A 482 -15.61 -2.04 6.56
N ASP A 483 -14.51 -2.63 7.03
CA ASP A 483 -13.29 -2.84 6.25
C ASP A 483 -13.49 -3.81 5.07
N VAL A 484 -14.37 -4.79 5.20
CA VAL A 484 -14.73 -5.71 4.11
C VAL A 484 -15.51 -4.98 3.02
N TRP A 485 -16.44 -4.10 3.41
CA TRP A 485 -17.18 -3.25 2.47
C TRP A 485 -16.28 -2.26 1.75
N VAL A 486 -15.35 -1.63 2.46
CA VAL A 486 -14.33 -0.74 1.86
C VAL A 486 -13.49 -1.52 0.84
N PHE A 487 -13.10 -2.75 1.16
CA PHE A 487 -12.37 -3.60 0.23
C PHE A 487 -13.20 -4.01 -1.00
N ALA A 488 -14.47 -4.36 -0.82
CA ALA A 488 -15.39 -4.64 -1.92
C ALA A 488 -15.56 -3.40 -2.82
N LEU A 489 -15.75 -2.21 -2.25
CA LEU A 489 -15.80 -0.95 -3.00
C LEU A 489 -14.51 -0.71 -3.79
N ALA A 490 -13.35 -0.99 -3.19
CA ALA A 490 -12.07 -0.88 -3.88
C ALA A 490 -12.01 -1.83 -5.09
N LEU A 491 -12.45 -3.09 -4.94
CA LEU A 491 -12.52 -4.03 -6.06
C LEU A 491 -13.46 -3.55 -7.17
N MET A 492 -14.63 -3.02 -6.80
CA MET A 492 -15.59 -2.44 -7.75
C MET A 492 -14.93 -1.33 -8.56
N LEU A 493 -14.32 -0.35 -7.89
CA LEU A 493 -13.62 0.75 -8.55
C LEU A 493 -12.51 0.25 -9.48
N THR A 494 -11.71 -0.74 -9.05
CA THR A 494 -10.69 -1.32 -9.94
C THR A 494 -11.27 -2.03 -11.15
N GLY A 495 -12.40 -2.72 -11.01
CA GLY A 495 -13.04 -3.45 -12.11
C GLY A 495 -13.85 -2.56 -13.06
N VAL A 496 -14.22 -1.35 -12.62
CA VAL A 496 -14.86 -0.34 -13.48
C VAL A 496 -13.82 0.35 -14.36
N VAL A 497 -12.60 0.54 -13.84
CA VAL A 497 -11.53 1.27 -14.51
C VAL A 497 -10.66 0.37 -15.39
N GLY A 498 -10.46 -0.89 -15.01
CA GLY A 498 -9.62 -1.85 -15.74
C GLY A 498 -10.44 -2.83 -16.57
#